data_AF-A0A0H1BFL9-F1
#
_entry.id   AF-A0A0H1BFL9-F1
#
_cell.length_a   1.000
_cell.length_b   1.000
_cell.length_c   1.000
_cell.angle_alpha   90.00
_cell.angle_beta   90.00
_cell.angle_gamma   90.00
#
_symmetry.space_group_name_H-M   'P 1'
#
loop_
_entity.id
_entity.type
_entity.pdbx_description
1 polymer ?
#
loop_
_entity_poly.entity_id
_entity_poly.type
_entity_poly.pdbx_seq_one_letter_code
_entity_poly.pdbx_strand_id
1 'polypeptide(L)'
;MPEIQRVTCCRPELLGFIATKGQPGSGTYLGRIHRNDYHDREVIAILVAMSIGAFSEWRKLPISLTELCINTTLRCGQSFRWQKSGDNEWSCALYGRIVSLRQDATHLHYRSYFPAAPPTLPTPPSSVPASRREDSCEKVDDTEALINSYFNLDLNLTGLYEQWSTADQNFKKKAPQFTGIRILRQDAWEALISFICSSNNNIARISQMVEKLCLNYGPLIGYIDKKPYHDFPTPLALVGRDVESRLRELGFGYRAKYIYQTALIVANREEGWLNSLRNPECPSFGASPAPAGEMAEGGRDGYRKAHELLLELQGVGPKVADCACLMGLGWGEAVPVDTHVWQIAQRDYKFGKGKHKSLTKATYDAVGNHFRNLWGKEAGWAHSVLFTADLKTFSERLVPKVEVDMKNVKEEHGIKTETTSHISVKREISDEFEETKVHVEEVETELKPATKKRRTRRGR
;
A
#
# COMPACT_ATOMS: atom_id res chain seq x y z
N MET A 1 -1.39 -46.23 -35.85
CA MET A 1 -0.09 -46.87 -36.13
C MET A 1 0.40 -46.37 -37.48
N PRO A 2 1.70 -46.11 -37.69
CA PRO A 2 2.81 -45.88 -36.75
C PRO A 2 3.27 -44.38 -36.84
N GLU A 3 4.22 -43.80 -36.13
CA GLU A 3 5.24 -44.25 -35.17
C GLU A 3 5.64 -43.05 -34.30
N ILE A 4 5.96 -43.32 -33.04
CA ILE A 4 6.26 -42.34 -31.98
C ILE A 4 7.77 -42.11 -31.96
N GLN A 5 8.23 -40.86 -32.12
CA GLN A 5 9.58 -40.46 -31.74
C GLN A 5 9.56 -39.70 -30.40
N ARG A 6 10.08 -40.38 -29.38
CA ARG A 6 10.43 -39.83 -28.07
C ARG A 6 11.68 -38.97 -28.22
N VAL A 7 11.64 -37.71 -27.79
CA VAL A 7 12.84 -36.90 -27.56
C VAL A 7 13.21 -37.04 -26.08
N THR A 8 14.26 -37.80 -25.81
CA THR A 8 14.88 -37.96 -24.50
C THR A 8 15.77 -36.78 -24.16
N CYS A 9 15.63 -36.35 -22.90
CA CYS A 9 16.45 -35.40 -22.16
C CYS A 9 17.92 -35.88 -22.07
N CYS A 10 18.89 -35.02 -22.43
CA CYS A 10 20.31 -35.23 -22.13
C CYS A 10 20.87 -34.03 -21.36
N ARG A 11 21.32 -34.29 -20.13
CA ARG A 11 22.22 -33.45 -19.33
C ARG A 11 23.58 -33.30 -20.02
N PRO A 12 24.32 -32.21 -19.77
CA PRO A 12 25.78 -32.22 -19.86
C PRO A 12 26.41 -32.17 -18.46
N GLU A 13 27.15 -33.22 -18.13
CA GLU A 13 28.07 -33.30 -17.00
C GLU A 13 29.47 -33.61 -17.56
N LEU A 14 30.50 -33.05 -16.91
CA LEU A 14 31.95 -33.26 -17.07
C LEU A 14 32.69 -32.61 -18.24
N LEU A 15 33.29 -31.45 -17.95
CA LEU A 15 34.53 -30.96 -18.57
C LEU A 15 35.72 -31.74 -18.02
N GLY A 16 36.37 -32.52 -18.89
CA GLY A 16 37.64 -33.19 -18.62
C GLY A 16 38.82 -32.20 -18.67
N PHE A 17 39.68 -32.26 -17.66
CA PHE A 17 40.96 -31.56 -17.64
C PHE A 17 41.98 -32.27 -18.53
N ILE A 18 42.57 -31.52 -19.47
CA ILE A 18 43.73 -31.94 -20.26
C ILE A 18 44.99 -31.79 -19.39
N ALA A 19 45.70 -32.89 -19.17
CA ALA A 19 46.98 -32.92 -18.47
C ALA A 19 48.14 -32.95 -19.49
N THR A 20 48.99 -31.93 -19.48
CA THR A 20 50.29 -31.93 -20.18
C THR A 20 51.42 -32.18 -19.18
N LYS A 21 52.22 -33.22 -19.45
CA LYS A 21 53.40 -33.64 -18.68
C LYS A 21 54.56 -32.64 -18.81
N GLY A 22 55.20 -32.31 -17.69
CA GLY A 22 56.53 -31.69 -17.60
C GLY A 22 57.25 -32.20 -16.35
N GLN A 23 58.49 -32.65 -16.49
CA GLN A 23 59.32 -33.35 -15.49
C GLN A 23 60.03 -32.41 -14.47
N PRO A 24 60.61 -32.95 -13.38
CA PRO A 24 60.82 -32.24 -12.10
C PRO A 24 62.25 -31.71 -11.87
N GLY A 25 62.41 -30.75 -10.97
CA GLY A 25 63.73 -30.35 -10.46
C GLY A 25 63.71 -29.30 -9.33
N SER A 26 64.31 -29.69 -8.20
CA SER A 26 64.87 -28.90 -7.07
C SER A 26 63.95 -27.98 -6.25
N GLY A 27 63.90 -28.27 -4.94
CA GLY A 27 63.09 -27.57 -3.96
C GLY A 27 63.77 -26.37 -3.28
N THR A 28 62.93 -25.61 -2.58
CA THR A 28 63.23 -24.91 -1.33
C THR A 28 61.91 -24.71 -0.57
N TYR A 29 61.97 -24.98 0.74
CA TYR A 29 60.93 -24.76 1.73
C TYR A 29 60.65 -23.25 1.91
N LEU A 30 59.39 -22.82 1.91
CA LEU A 30 58.85 -21.80 2.84
C LEU A 30 57.36 -21.50 2.56
N GLY A 31 56.53 -21.55 3.61
CA GLY A 31 55.28 -20.78 3.70
C GLY A 31 53.98 -21.50 3.33
N ARG A 32 53.36 -22.16 4.31
CA ARG A 32 51.90 -22.41 4.33
C ARG A 32 51.17 -21.06 4.24
N ILE A 33 50.38 -20.85 3.20
CA ILE A 33 49.30 -19.85 3.20
C ILE A 33 47.98 -20.62 3.09
N HIS A 34 47.14 -20.42 4.10
CA HIS A 34 45.85 -21.06 4.26
C HIS A 34 44.91 -20.72 3.10
N ARG A 35 44.11 -21.72 2.69
CA ARG A 35 42.86 -21.54 1.94
C ARG A 35 41.96 -20.59 2.73
N ASN A 36 41.73 -19.37 2.24
CA ASN A 36 40.47 -18.64 2.43
C ASN A 36 40.31 -17.30 1.67
N ASP A 37 41.27 -16.82 0.89
CA ASP A 37 41.17 -15.46 0.29
C ASP A 37 40.45 -15.35 -1.07
N TYR A 38 39.91 -16.44 -1.62
CA TYR A 38 39.21 -16.39 -2.91
C TYR A 38 37.69 -16.14 -2.80
N HIS A 39 37.05 -16.49 -1.68
CA HIS A 39 35.62 -16.22 -1.47
C HIS A 39 35.34 -14.79 -1.03
N ASP A 40 36.24 -14.17 -0.25
CA ASP A 40 36.04 -12.79 0.15
C ASP A 40 36.21 -11.80 -1.01
N ARG A 41 37.04 -12.11 -2.01
CA ARG A 41 37.17 -11.26 -3.21
C ARG A 41 35.97 -11.34 -4.15
N GLU A 42 35.30 -12.49 -4.26
CA GLU A 42 34.05 -12.60 -5.02
C GLU A 42 32.87 -11.94 -4.30
N VAL A 43 32.77 -12.07 -2.97
CA VAL A 43 31.73 -11.40 -2.18
C VAL A 43 31.96 -9.88 -2.14
N ILE A 44 33.22 -9.43 -2.04
CA ILE A 44 33.58 -8.01 -2.14
C ILE A 44 33.40 -7.50 -3.58
N ALA A 45 33.68 -8.29 -4.62
CA ALA A 45 33.42 -7.88 -6.01
C ALA A 45 31.92 -7.75 -6.32
N ILE A 46 31.06 -8.60 -5.73
CA ILE A 46 29.59 -8.46 -5.80
C ILE A 46 29.12 -7.21 -5.03
N LEU A 47 29.78 -6.86 -3.92
CA LEU A 47 29.50 -5.62 -3.17
C LEU A 47 30.02 -4.34 -3.86
N VAL A 48 31.05 -4.44 -4.71
CA VAL A 48 31.71 -3.29 -5.35
C VAL A 48 31.20 -3.00 -6.77
N ALA A 49 30.49 -3.94 -7.42
CA ALA A 49 29.86 -3.73 -8.73
C ALA A 49 28.36 -3.40 -8.66
N MET A 50 27.84 -2.91 -7.53
CA MET A 50 26.52 -2.29 -7.50
C MET A 50 26.67 -0.87 -8.05
N SER A 51 26.34 -0.66 -9.32
CA SER A 51 26.10 0.70 -9.82
C SER A 51 24.95 1.30 -8.99
N ILE A 52 25.30 2.18 -8.05
CA ILE A 52 24.33 2.88 -7.20
C ILE A 52 23.65 3.90 -8.12
N GLY A 53 22.37 3.68 -8.44
CA GLY A 53 21.54 4.71 -9.06
C GLY A 53 21.57 6.00 -8.22
N ALA A 54 21.24 7.15 -8.81
CA ALA A 54 21.13 8.40 -8.08
C ALA A 54 19.64 8.79 -7.98
N PHE A 55 19.27 9.42 -6.86
CA PHE A 55 17.98 10.09 -6.78
C PHE A 55 17.97 11.29 -7.72
N SER A 56 16.83 11.54 -8.35
CA SER A 56 16.56 12.80 -9.03
C SER A 56 16.51 13.94 -8.02
N GLU A 57 16.67 15.16 -8.52
CA GLU A 57 16.30 16.37 -7.77
C GLU A 57 14.83 16.34 -7.35
N TRP A 58 14.52 17.04 -6.27
CA TRP A 58 13.15 17.24 -5.82
C TRP A 58 12.40 18.14 -6.81
N ARG A 59 11.27 17.64 -7.30
CA ARG A 59 10.30 18.37 -8.11
C ARG A 59 9.06 18.69 -7.30
N LYS A 60 8.26 19.65 -7.75
CA LYS A 60 7.06 20.13 -7.05
C LYS A 60 5.84 20.06 -7.97
N LEU A 61 4.74 19.57 -7.41
CA LEU A 61 3.43 19.54 -8.05
C LEU A 61 2.46 20.37 -7.19
N PRO A 62 1.82 21.43 -7.74
CA PRO A 62 0.88 22.25 -6.99
C PRO A 62 -0.40 21.45 -6.68
N ILE A 63 -0.63 21.15 -5.41
CA ILE A 63 -1.78 20.39 -4.92
C ILE A 63 -2.01 20.73 -3.45
N SER A 64 -3.20 21.23 -3.11
CA SER A 64 -3.53 21.61 -1.74
C SER A 64 -3.84 20.40 -0.86
N LEU A 65 -3.80 20.60 0.46
CA LEU A 65 -4.21 19.57 1.43
C LEU A 65 -5.70 19.19 1.38
N THR A 66 -6.54 19.99 0.71
CA THR A 66 -7.95 19.63 0.47
C THR A 66 -8.12 18.68 -0.70
N GLU A 67 -7.22 18.78 -1.69
CA GLU A 67 -7.19 17.90 -2.85
C GLU A 67 -6.41 16.60 -2.59
N LEU A 68 -5.30 16.66 -1.86
CA LEU A 68 -4.54 15.47 -1.47
C LEU A 68 -3.87 15.70 -0.11
N CYS A 69 -4.02 14.76 0.81
CA CYS A 69 -3.27 14.68 2.05
C CYS A 69 -2.57 13.33 2.11
N ILE A 70 -1.28 13.28 1.76
CA ILE A 70 -0.53 12.01 1.68
C ILE A 70 -0.43 11.32 3.04
N ASN A 71 -0.32 12.08 4.13
CA ASN A 71 -0.26 11.54 5.49
C ASN A 71 -1.52 10.76 5.88
N THR A 72 -2.68 11.15 5.34
CA THR A 72 -3.94 10.42 5.61
C THR A 72 -4.13 9.32 4.57
N THR A 73 -3.98 9.65 3.29
CA THR A 73 -4.19 8.74 2.15
C THR A 73 -3.30 7.49 2.23
N LEU A 74 -2.01 7.65 2.54
CA LEU A 74 -1.06 6.54 2.57
C LEU A 74 -1.16 5.67 3.84
N ARG A 75 -1.92 6.10 4.86
CA ARG A 75 -2.08 5.39 6.15
C ARG A 75 -3.46 4.80 6.37
N CYS A 76 -4.44 5.14 5.52
CA CYS A 76 -5.83 4.75 5.72
C CYS A 76 -6.15 3.31 5.24
N GLY A 77 -5.14 2.45 5.03
CA GLY A 77 -5.33 1.04 4.70
C GLY A 77 -5.66 0.75 3.24
N GLN A 78 -5.36 1.69 2.33
CA GLN A 78 -5.50 1.49 0.89
C GLN A 78 -4.28 0.78 0.29
N SER A 79 -3.09 1.33 0.54
CA SER A 79 -1.81 0.72 0.19
C SER A 79 -1.05 0.37 1.46
N PHE A 80 -0.20 -0.64 1.38
CA PHE A 80 0.55 -1.18 2.51
C PHE A 80 2.07 -1.11 2.31
N ARG A 81 2.52 -0.44 1.23
CA ARG A 81 3.92 -0.42 0.79
C ARG A 81 4.65 0.90 1.07
N TRP A 82 3.90 1.96 1.36
CA TRP A 82 4.46 3.26 1.68
C TRP A 82 5.06 3.26 3.09
N GLN A 83 6.34 3.65 3.17
CA GLN A 83 7.09 3.71 4.41
C GLN A 83 7.43 5.15 4.74
N LYS A 84 7.19 5.58 5.98
CA LYS A 84 7.52 6.92 6.44
C LYS A 84 8.88 6.89 7.14
N SER A 85 9.81 7.73 6.71
CA SER A 85 11.08 7.96 7.40
C SER A 85 10.91 8.98 8.54
N GLY A 86 11.96 9.13 9.37
CA GLY A 86 11.99 10.12 10.46
C GLY A 86 11.88 11.57 9.96
N ASP A 87 12.31 11.85 8.74
CA ASP A 87 12.30 13.20 8.14
C ASP A 87 10.96 13.56 7.46
N ASN A 88 9.87 12.88 7.85
CA ASN A 88 8.54 13.05 7.24
C ASN A 88 8.47 12.77 5.73
N GLU A 89 9.40 11.95 5.21
CA GLU A 89 9.42 11.50 3.82
C GLU A 89 8.74 10.12 3.68
N TRP A 90 7.89 9.98 2.68
CA TRP A 90 7.23 8.73 2.31
C TRP A 90 7.94 8.10 1.12
N SER A 91 8.35 6.83 1.23
CA SER A 91 9.03 6.12 0.15
C SER A 91 8.33 4.81 -0.20
N CYS A 92 8.30 4.47 -1.49
CA CYS A 92 7.74 3.23 -2.00
C CYS A 92 8.44 2.82 -3.31
N ALA A 93 8.64 1.52 -3.55
CA ALA A 93 9.07 1.03 -4.86
C ALA A 93 7.85 0.77 -5.74
N LEU A 94 7.74 1.48 -6.86
CA LEU A 94 6.59 1.46 -7.77
C LEU A 94 7.09 1.46 -9.22
N TYR A 95 6.59 0.55 -10.06
CA TYR A 95 6.88 0.54 -11.50
C TYR A 95 8.39 0.63 -11.82
N GLY A 96 9.20 -0.19 -11.14
CA GLY A 96 10.63 -0.31 -11.37
C GLY A 96 11.49 0.87 -10.87
N ARG A 97 10.94 1.74 -10.01
CA ARG A 97 11.67 2.87 -9.40
C ARG A 97 11.28 3.05 -7.94
N ILE A 98 12.12 3.69 -7.14
CA ILE A 98 11.72 4.16 -5.80
C ILE A 98 11.18 5.58 -5.96
N VAL A 99 9.99 5.84 -5.44
CA VAL A 99 9.37 7.17 -5.39
C VAL A 99 9.39 7.65 -3.95
N SER A 100 9.94 8.84 -3.75
CA SER A 100 9.96 9.54 -2.47
C SER A 100 9.06 10.77 -2.53
N LEU A 101 8.24 10.97 -1.50
CA LEU A 101 7.25 12.04 -1.40
C LEU A 101 7.36 12.79 -0.07
N ARG A 102 7.14 14.10 -0.10
CA ARG A 102 6.82 14.92 1.08
C ARG A 102 5.83 15.99 0.66
N GLN A 103 5.05 16.53 1.59
CA GLN A 103 3.97 17.46 1.24
C GLN A 103 3.94 18.63 2.21
N ASP A 104 3.78 19.84 1.65
CA ASP A 104 3.44 21.05 2.39
C ASP A 104 1.97 21.46 2.13
N ALA A 105 1.53 22.61 2.62
CA ALA A 105 0.15 23.06 2.50
C ALA A 105 -0.35 23.23 1.05
N THR A 106 0.56 23.43 0.10
CA THR A 106 0.31 23.89 -1.27
C THR A 106 0.91 23.00 -2.35
N HIS A 107 1.92 22.20 -2.03
CA HIS A 107 2.65 21.39 -2.98
C HIS A 107 2.92 19.98 -2.46
N LEU A 108 2.84 19.01 -3.37
CA LEU A 108 3.45 17.70 -3.25
C LEU A 108 4.85 17.77 -3.85
N HIS A 109 5.85 17.41 -3.07
CA HIS A 109 7.22 17.29 -3.53
C HIS A 109 7.50 15.82 -3.80
N TYR A 110 8.16 15.55 -4.91
CA TYR A 110 8.50 14.19 -5.31
C TYR A 110 9.90 14.10 -5.91
N ARG A 111 10.51 12.92 -5.78
CA ARG A 111 11.74 12.53 -6.49
C ARG A 111 11.70 11.04 -6.77
N SER A 112 12.50 10.59 -7.72
CA SER A 112 12.61 9.18 -8.09
C SER A 112 14.05 8.68 -8.03
N TYR A 113 14.21 7.39 -7.81
CA TYR A 113 15.45 6.66 -8.00
C TYR A 113 15.19 5.52 -8.97
N PHE A 114 15.96 5.46 -10.05
CA PHE A 114 15.96 4.33 -10.97
C PHE A 114 17.18 3.46 -10.69
N PRO A 115 17.04 2.12 -10.69
CA PRO A 115 18.18 1.22 -10.64
C PRO A 115 19.10 1.53 -11.82
N ALA A 116 20.41 1.55 -11.58
CA ALA A 116 21.36 1.69 -12.67
C ALA A 116 21.19 0.55 -13.66
N ALA A 117 21.21 0.87 -14.97
CA ALA A 117 21.20 -0.16 -15.99
C ALA A 117 22.43 -1.07 -15.80
N PRO A 118 22.30 -2.40 -15.96
CA PRO A 118 23.47 -3.26 -15.93
C PRO A 118 24.46 -2.78 -16.99
N PRO A 119 25.78 -2.76 -16.70
CA PRO A 119 26.78 -2.36 -17.67
C PRO A 119 26.62 -3.23 -18.91
N THR A 120 26.38 -2.61 -20.07
CA THR A 120 26.36 -3.30 -21.34
C THR A 120 27.75 -3.88 -21.57
N LEU A 121 27.85 -5.21 -21.68
CA LEU A 121 29.09 -5.85 -22.12
C LEU A 121 29.44 -5.27 -23.50
N PRO A 122 30.70 -4.87 -23.76
CA PRO A 122 31.10 -4.40 -25.08
C PRO A 122 30.85 -5.54 -26.08
N THR A 123 29.86 -5.35 -26.94
CA THR A 123 29.63 -6.24 -28.07
C THR A 123 30.84 -6.11 -29.02
N PRO A 124 31.37 -7.21 -29.57
CA PRO A 124 32.46 -7.12 -30.53
C PRO A 124 32.05 -6.22 -31.71
N PRO A 125 32.97 -5.43 -32.29
CA PRO A 125 32.64 -4.47 -33.33
C PRO A 125 31.99 -5.19 -34.52
N SER A 126 30.73 -4.86 -34.77
CA SER A 126 30.02 -5.31 -35.97
C SER A 126 30.65 -4.67 -37.20
N SER A 127 30.96 -5.46 -38.22
CA SER A 127 31.60 -5.06 -39.47
C SER A 127 30.67 -4.30 -40.43
N VAL A 128 29.72 -3.53 -39.91
CA VAL A 128 28.76 -2.75 -40.71
C VAL A 128 29.11 -1.26 -40.56
N PRO A 129 29.28 -0.50 -41.67
CA PRO A 129 29.63 0.92 -41.61
C PRO A 129 28.60 1.72 -40.80
N ALA A 130 29.09 2.66 -40.00
CA ALA A 130 28.29 3.50 -39.13
C ALA A 130 27.39 4.48 -39.92
N SER A 131 26.21 4.02 -40.34
CA SER A 131 25.07 4.90 -40.58
C SER A 131 24.35 5.13 -39.25
N ARG A 132 24.42 6.37 -38.76
CA ARG A 132 23.69 6.97 -37.62
C ARG A 132 22.68 6.02 -36.95
N ARG A 133 23.10 5.37 -35.87
CA ARG A 133 22.18 4.88 -34.83
C ARG A 133 22.13 5.92 -33.73
N GLU A 134 21.20 6.86 -33.85
CA GLU A 134 20.67 7.60 -32.70
C GLU A 134 19.74 6.64 -31.94
N ASP A 135 20.31 5.67 -31.22
CA ASP A 135 19.57 4.84 -30.26
C ASP A 135 20.16 5.08 -28.86
N SER A 136 20.17 6.34 -28.43
CA SER A 136 20.08 6.66 -27.01
C SER A 136 18.60 6.94 -26.73
N CYS A 137 17.82 5.90 -26.43
CA CYS A 137 16.54 6.11 -25.79
C CYS A 137 16.82 6.66 -24.38
N GLU A 138 17.00 7.97 -24.26
CA GLU A 138 16.89 8.62 -22.95
C GLU A 138 15.51 8.25 -22.43
N LYS A 139 15.46 7.37 -21.42
CA LYS A 139 14.21 7.08 -20.72
C LYS A 139 13.76 8.40 -20.10
N VAL A 140 12.78 9.05 -20.72
CA VAL A 140 12.15 10.24 -20.19
C VAL A 140 11.57 9.88 -18.82
N ASP A 141 11.95 10.64 -17.79
CA ASP A 141 11.45 10.43 -16.44
C ASP A 141 9.96 10.79 -16.34
N ASP A 142 9.12 9.77 -16.48
CA ASP A 142 7.66 9.81 -16.42
C ASP A 142 7.09 9.76 -14.99
N THR A 143 7.93 10.01 -13.96
CA THR A 143 7.50 9.95 -12.55
C THR A 143 6.35 10.90 -12.24
N GLU A 144 6.31 12.09 -12.83
CA GLU A 144 5.19 13.02 -12.63
C GLU A 144 3.86 12.43 -13.16
N ALA A 145 3.89 11.84 -14.35
CA ALA A 145 2.72 11.20 -14.94
C ALA A 145 2.27 10.00 -14.09
N LEU A 146 3.22 9.22 -13.57
CA LEU A 146 2.93 8.12 -12.66
C LEU A 146 2.26 8.62 -11.37
N ILE A 147 2.75 9.70 -10.77
CA ILE A 147 2.16 10.31 -9.56
C ILE A 147 0.75 10.82 -9.85
N ASN A 148 0.56 11.53 -10.96
CA ASN A 148 -0.76 12.01 -11.37
C ASN A 148 -1.76 10.86 -11.52
N SER A 149 -1.34 9.77 -12.16
CA SER A 149 -2.19 8.58 -12.33
C SER A 149 -2.44 7.85 -11.00
N TYR A 150 -1.38 7.55 -10.24
CA TYR A 150 -1.46 6.77 -9.00
C TYR A 150 -2.33 7.45 -7.93
N PHE A 151 -2.25 8.78 -7.81
CA PHE A 151 -3.07 9.56 -6.89
C PHE A 151 -4.37 10.07 -7.50
N ASN A 152 -4.74 9.67 -8.73
CA ASN A 152 -6.03 10.06 -9.31
C ASN A 152 -6.19 11.60 -9.45
N LEU A 153 -5.13 12.34 -9.76
CA LEU A 153 -5.09 13.81 -9.64
C LEU A 153 -5.87 14.57 -10.72
N ASP A 154 -6.32 13.87 -11.76
CA ASP A 154 -7.21 14.36 -12.82
C ASP A 154 -8.61 14.74 -12.30
N LEU A 155 -9.06 14.12 -11.21
CA LEU A 155 -10.38 14.36 -10.63
C LEU A 155 -10.34 15.51 -9.60
N ASN A 156 -11.32 16.42 -9.65
CA ASN A 156 -11.48 17.47 -8.65
C ASN A 156 -12.11 16.89 -7.37
N LEU A 157 -11.30 16.69 -6.33
CA LEU A 157 -11.76 16.04 -5.11
C LEU A 157 -12.69 16.95 -4.30
N THR A 158 -12.41 18.26 -4.26
CA THR A 158 -13.26 19.23 -3.56
C THR A 158 -14.68 19.23 -4.13
N GLY A 159 -14.82 19.21 -5.46
CA GLY A 159 -16.13 19.11 -6.13
C GLY A 159 -16.86 17.81 -5.79
N LEU A 160 -16.15 16.68 -5.71
CA LEU A 160 -16.73 15.41 -5.25
C LEU A 160 -17.19 15.49 -3.79
N TYR A 161 -16.41 16.10 -2.90
CA TYR A 161 -16.78 16.31 -1.50
C TYR A 161 -18.04 17.18 -1.37
N GLU A 162 -18.19 18.22 -2.19
CA GLU A 162 -19.39 19.06 -2.25
C GLU A 162 -20.62 18.27 -2.71
N GLN A 163 -20.46 17.46 -3.77
CA GLN A 163 -21.51 16.57 -4.27
C GLN A 163 -21.97 15.59 -3.19
N TRP A 164 -21.04 14.85 -2.57
CA TRP A 164 -21.37 13.85 -1.55
C TRP A 164 -21.94 14.49 -0.28
N SER A 165 -21.47 15.68 0.11
CA SER A 165 -22.01 16.43 1.25
C SER A 165 -23.42 16.94 0.98
N THR A 166 -23.76 17.23 -0.27
CA THR A 166 -25.12 17.61 -0.67
C THR A 166 -26.06 16.42 -0.60
N ALA A 167 -25.60 15.26 -1.08
CA ALA A 167 -26.39 14.03 -1.11
C ALA A 167 -26.54 13.35 0.27
N ASP A 168 -25.57 13.50 1.17
CA ASP A 168 -25.56 12.81 2.46
C ASP A 168 -25.13 13.72 3.64
N GLN A 169 -26.07 13.92 4.58
CA GLN A 169 -25.85 14.70 5.79
C GLN A 169 -24.85 14.05 6.76
N ASN A 170 -24.71 12.72 6.75
CA ASN A 170 -23.71 12.05 7.58
C ASN A 170 -22.30 12.32 7.05
N PHE A 171 -22.11 12.20 5.73
CA PHE A 171 -20.88 12.59 5.06
C PHE A 171 -20.53 14.06 5.33
N LYS A 172 -21.49 14.98 5.12
CA LYS A 172 -21.31 16.43 5.33
C LYS A 172 -20.75 16.79 6.71
N LYS A 173 -21.14 16.08 7.76
CA LYS A 173 -20.66 16.32 9.13
C LYS A 173 -19.20 15.92 9.34
N LYS A 174 -18.73 14.87 8.68
CA LYS A 174 -17.39 14.28 8.87
C LYS A 174 -16.36 14.83 7.89
N ALA A 175 -16.79 15.15 6.66
CA ALA A 175 -15.91 15.55 5.56
C ALA A 175 -14.91 16.69 5.89
N PRO A 176 -15.26 17.77 6.63
CA PRO A 176 -14.33 18.87 6.89
C PRO A 176 -13.06 18.50 7.67
N GLN A 177 -13.12 17.44 8.48
CA GLN A 177 -11.99 16.94 9.28
C GLN A 177 -11.13 15.93 8.52
N PHE A 178 -11.63 15.41 7.39
CA PHE A 178 -11.06 14.32 6.61
C PHE A 178 -10.96 14.70 5.12
N THR A 179 -10.43 15.87 4.81
CA THR A 179 -10.19 16.34 3.44
C THR A 179 -8.94 15.72 2.82
N GLY A 180 -8.86 15.70 1.49
CA GLY A 180 -7.67 15.25 0.76
C GLY A 180 -7.46 13.73 0.75
N ILE A 181 -8.49 12.93 1.06
CA ILE A 181 -8.41 11.47 0.98
C ILE A 181 -8.81 11.05 -0.43
N ARG A 182 -7.82 10.62 -1.23
CA ARG A 182 -8.04 10.08 -2.57
C ARG A 182 -8.00 8.56 -2.56
N ILE A 183 -8.66 7.95 -3.55
CA ILE A 183 -8.44 6.53 -3.83
C ILE A 183 -7.18 6.37 -4.68
N LEU A 184 -6.30 5.46 -4.31
CA LEU A 184 -5.10 5.16 -5.10
C LEU A 184 -5.45 4.28 -6.31
N ARG A 185 -4.85 4.56 -7.48
CA ARG A 185 -4.84 3.65 -8.65
C ARG A 185 -3.66 2.69 -8.55
N GLN A 186 -3.82 1.65 -7.73
CA GLN A 186 -2.78 0.65 -7.55
C GLN A 186 -2.71 -0.32 -8.74
N ASP A 187 -1.58 -1.02 -8.85
CA ASP A 187 -1.52 -2.21 -9.71
C ASP A 187 -2.55 -3.25 -9.23
N ALA A 188 -3.23 -3.89 -10.18
CA ALA A 188 -4.35 -4.76 -9.87
C ALA A 188 -3.90 -6.02 -9.12
N TRP A 189 -2.71 -6.54 -9.46
CA TRP A 189 -2.13 -7.70 -8.82
C TRP A 189 -1.61 -7.39 -7.41
N GLU A 190 -0.91 -6.25 -7.25
CA GLU A 190 -0.51 -5.73 -5.94
C GLU A 190 -1.72 -5.55 -5.00
N ALA A 191 -2.78 -4.90 -5.48
CA ALA A 191 -3.99 -4.67 -4.70
C ALA A 191 -4.63 -6.00 -4.29
N LEU A 192 -4.82 -6.92 -5.23
CA LEU A 192 -5.44 -8.23 -4.99
C LEU A 192 -4.71 -9.02 -3.89
N ILE A 193 -3.40 -9.22 -4.02
CA ILE A 193 -2.61 -9.99 -3.06
C ILE A 193 -2.53 -9.28 -1.70
N SER A 194 -2.42 -7.95 -1.70
CA SER A 194 -2.43 -7.17 -0.46
C SER A 194 -3.76 -7.30 0.29
N PHE A 195 -4.89 -7.29 -0.42
CA PHE A 195 -6.20 -7.47 0.23
C PHE A 195 -6.50 -8.92 0.62
N ILE A 196 -5.93 -9.92 -0.05
CA ILE A 196 -5.90 -11.30 0.47
C ILE A 196 -5.19 -11.33 1.83
N CYS A 197 -4.07 -10.60 2.00
CA CYS A 197 -3.38 -10.47 3.30
C CYS A 197 -4.23 -9.78 4.38
N SER A 198 -5.23 -8.97 3.97
CA SER A 198 -6.06 -8.16 4.87
C SER A 198 -7.18 -8.91 5.59
N SER A 199 -7.60 -10.09 5.08
CA SER A 199 -8.76 -10.81 5.61
C SER A 199 -8.56 -11.15 7.10
N ASN A 200 -9.42 -10.68 8.01
CA ASN A 200 -9.28 -10.89 9.46
C ASN A 200 -7.87 -10.52 9.98
N ASN A 201 -7.46 -9.28 9.74
CA ASN A 201 -6.13 -8.76 10.08
C ASN A 201 -6.19 -7.26 10.43
N ASN A 202 -5.07 -6.66 10.80
CA ASN A 202 -4.95 -5.21 11.04
C ASN A 202 -3.90 -4.57 10.14
N ILE A 203 -4.02 -3.26 9.90
CA ILE A 203 -3.19 -2.51 8.93
C ILE A 203 -1.69 -2.72 9.19
N ALA A 204 -1.22 -2.61 10.43
CA ALA A 204 0.20 -2.76 10.77
C ALA A 204 0.75 -4.14 10.39
N ARG A 205 0.04 -5.21 10.72
CA ARG A 205 0.44 -6.58 10.37
C ARG A 205 0.35 -6.82 8.85
N ILE A 206 -0.63 -6.24 8.17
CA ILE A 206 -0.74 -6.36 6.70
C ILE A 206 0.49 -5.72 6.04
N SER A 207 0.87 -4.51 6.44
CA SER A 207 2.08 -3.84 5.93
C SER A 207 3.34 -4.68 6.11
N GLN A 208 3.52 -5.29 7.29
CA GLN A 208 4.65 -6.19 7.52
C GLN A 208 4.61 -7.45 6.62
N MET A 209 3.42 -8.01 6.39
CA MET A 209 3.27 -9.16 5.48
C MET A 209 3.63 -8.77 4.05
N VAL A 210 3.10 -7.65 3.54
CA VAL A 210 3.36 -7.17 2.19
C VAL A 210 4.84 -6.79 2.02
N GLU A 211 5.48 -6.17 3.01
CA GLU A 211 6.92 -5.89 3.00
C GLU A 211 7.73 -7.19 2.90
N LYS A 212 7.43 -8.20 3.74
CA LYS A 212 8.08 -9.52 3.66
C LYS A 212 7.89 -10.20 2.32
N LEU A 213 6.70 -10.06 1.71
CA LEU A 213 6.42 -10.61 0.39
C LEU A 213 7.35 -10.00 -0.66
N CYS A 214 7.45 -8.67 -0.68
CA CYS A 214 8.31 -7.94 -1.62
C CYS A 214 9.79 -8.25 -1.39
N LEU A 215 10.25 -8.29 -0.13
CA LEU A 215 11.66 -8.60 0.19
C LEU A 215 12.10 -10.00 -0.28
N ASN A 216 11.19 -10.99 -0.25
CA ASN A 216 11.54 -12.38 -0.57
C ASN A 216 11.30 -12.74 -2.05
N TYR A 217 10.34 -12.09 -2.71
CA TYR A 217 9.90 -12.47 -4.06
C TYR A 217 9.87 -11.32 -5.08
N GLY A 218 9.99 -10.09 -4.61
CA GLY A 218 9.99 -8.89 -5.45
C GLY A 218 11.39 -8.56 -5.99
N PRO A 219 11.50 -7.92 -7.16
CA PRO A 219 12.78 -7.48 -7.69
C PRO A 219 13.36 -6.33 -6.84
N LEU A 220 14.65 -6.41 -6.50
CA LEU A 220 15.35 -5.33 -5.81
C LEU A 220 15.48 -4.12 -6.74
N ILE A 221 15.01 -2.95 -6.28
CA ILE A 221 15.08 -1.70 -7.02
C ILE A 221 16.25 -0.84 -6.53
N GLY A 222 16.53 -0.82 -5.23
CA GLY A 222 17.62 -0.02 -4.69
C GLY A 222 17.60 0.04 -3.16
N TYR A 223 18.37 0.97 -2.60
CA TYR A 223 18.49 1.15 -1.15
C TYR A 223 18.27 2.62 -0.77
N ILE A 224 17.57 2.83 0.35
CA ILE A 224 17.57 4.11 1.07
C ILE A 224 18.13 3.81 2.46
N ASP A 225 19.19 4.49 2.88
CA ASP A 225 19.82 4.30 4.19
C ASP A 225 20.13 2.83 4.54
N LYS A 226 20.63 2.08 3.53
CA LYS A 226 20.90 0.63 3.58
C LYS A 226 19.67 -0.27 3.71
N LYS A 227 18.46 0.29 3.77
CA LYS A 227 17.22 -0.48 3.71
C LYS A 227 16.92 -0.84 2.24
N PRO A 228 16.76 -2.13 1.90
CA PRO A 228 16.41 -2.53 0.54
C PRO A 228 14.95 -2.21 0.21
N TYR A 229 14.71 -1.69 -0.98
CA TYR A 229 13.40 -1.46 -1.55
C TYR A 229 13.21 -2.39 -2.73
N HIS A 230 12.24 -3.30 -2.61
CA HIS A 230 11.86 -4.25 -3.66
C HIS A 230 10.51 -3.85 -4.23
N ASP A 231 10.31 -4.04 -5.53
CA ASP A 231 9.00 -3.90 -6.16
C ASP A 231 8.09 -5.09 -5.83
N PHE A 232 6.83 -5.06 -6.26
CA PHE A 232 5.89 -6.15 -6.02
C PHE A 232 6.26 -7.39 -6.85
N PRO A 233 6.19 -8.62 -6.30
CA PRO A 233 6.43 -9.83 -7.07
C PRO A 233 5.41 -10.01 -8.19
N THR A 234 5.83 -10.51 -9.35
CA THR A 234 4.90 -10.92 -10.41
C THR A 234 4.15 -12.20 -10.02
N PRO A 235 3.02 -12.55 -10.67
CA PRO A 235 2.35 -13.83 -10.45
C PRO A 235 3.30 -15.03 -10.59
N LEU A 236 4.17 -15.00 -11.61
CA LEU A 236 5.16 -16.06 -11.87
C LEU A 236 6.22 -16.19 -10.77
N ALA A 237 6.55 -15.12 -10.04
CA ALA A 237 7.46 -15.20 -8.90
C ALA A 237 6.87 -16.01 -7.72
N LEU A 238 5.55 -16.22 -7.69
CA LEU A 238 4.83 -16.87 -6.60
C LEU A 238 4.28 -18.28 -6.94
N VAL A 239 4.72 -18.90 -8.05
CA VAL A 239 4.27 -20.27 -8.43
C VAL A 239 5.25 -21.40 -8.11
N GLY A 240 6.39 -21.09 -7.49
CA GLY A 240 7.37 -22.08 -7.04
C GLY A 240 6.76 -23.11 -6.07
N ARG A 241 7.21 -24.36 -6.12
CA ARG A 241 6.64 -25.47 -5.32
C ARG A 241 6.76 -25.25 -3.81
N ASP A 242 7.76 -24.49 -3.38
CA ASP A 242 8.08 -24.17 -1.99
C ASP A 242 7.44 -22.86 -1.49
N VAL A 243 6.79 -22.09 -2.37
CA VAL A 243 6.24 -20.75 -2.04
C VAL A 243 5.22 -20.82 -0.93
N GLU A 244 4.26 -21.76 -0.96
CA GLU A 244 3.27 -21.88 0.12
C GLU A 244 3.94 -22.15 1.47
N SER A 245 4.86 -23.13 1.55
CA SER A 245 5.57 -23.46 2.79
C SER A 245 6.38 -22.27 3.29
N ARG A 246 7.09 -21.57 2.41
CA ARG A 246 7.91 -20.42 2.77
C ARG A 246 7.07 -19.24 3.27
N LEU A 247 5.92 -18.97 2.64
CA LEU A 247 5.00 -17.95 3.14
C LEU A 247 4.43 -18.31 4.52
N ARG A 248 4.23 -19.59 4.83
CA ARG A 248 3.84 -20.03 6.19
C ARG A 248 4.94 -19.72 7.20
N GLU A 249 6.20 -20.03 6.88
CA GLU A 249 7.37 -19.69 7.71
C GLU A 249 7.49 -18.17 7.95
N LEU A 250 7.18 -17.36 6.93
CA LEU A 250 7.21 -15.89 7.01
C LEU A 250 6.04 -15.29 7.82
N GLY A 251 5.09 -16.11 8.26
CA GLY A 251 4.00 -15.71 9.16
C GLY A 251 2.67 -15.35 8.47
N PHE A 252 2.47 -15.75 7.21
CA PHE A 252 1.23 -15.48 6.48
C PHE A 252 0.05 -16.36 6.96
N GLY A 253 0.35 -17.45 7.66
CA GLY A 253 -0.65 -18.38 8.20
C GLY A 253 -1.45 -19.05 7.08
N TYR A 254 -2.76 -19.18 7.25
CA TYR A 254 -3.64 -19.80 6.26
C TYR A 254 -3.66 -19.06 4.91
N ARG A 255 -3.35 -17.76 4.89
CA ARG A 255 -3.33 -16.92 3.68
C ARG A 255 -2.22 -17.30 2.71
N ALA A 256 -1.17 -17.99 3.19
CA ALA A 256 -0.12 -18.53 2.33
C ALA A 256 -0.69 -19.40 1.20
N LYS A 257 -1.65 -20.27 1.54
CA LYS A 257 -2.37 -21.10 0.56
C LYS A 257 -3.16 -20.25 -0.43
N TYR A 258 -3.84 -19.21 0.05
CA TYR A 258 -4.66 -18.33 -0.80
C TYR A 258 -3.82 -17.58 -1.82
N ILE A 259 -2.67 -17.03 -1.39
CA ILE A 259 -1.73 -16.32 -2.27
C ILE A 259 -1.16 -17.29 -3.30
N TYR A 260 -0.66 -18.46 -2.87
CA TYR A 260 -0.07 -19.45 -3.75
C TYR A 260 -1.07 -19.95 -4.81
N GLN A 261 -2.28 -20.34 -4.39
CA GLN A 261 -3.30 -20.82 -5.31
C GLN A 261 -3.81 -19.72 -6.25
N THR A 262 -3.94 -18.48 -5.76
CA THR A 262 -4.30 -17.34 -6.61
C THR A 262 -3.23 -17.05 -7.64
N ALA A 263 -1.94 -17.11 -7.27
CA ALA A 263 -0.83 -16.97 -8.20
C ALA A 263 -0.84 -18.05 -9.28
N LEU A 264 -1.08 -19.31 -8.91
CA LEU A 264 -1.22 -20.41 -9.87
C LEU A 264 -2.39 -20.17 -10.84
N ILE A 265 -3.55 -19.73 -10.36
CA ILE A 265 -4.70 -19.46 -11.23
C ILE A 265 -4.37 -18.32 -12.20
N VAL A 266 -3.85 -17.20 -11.69
CA VAL A 266 -3.56 -16.00 -12.50
C VAL A 266 -2.45 -16.27 -13.51
N ALA A 267 -1.39 -16.99 -13.12
CA ALA A 267 -0.29 -17.34 -14.01
C ALA A 267 -0.67 -18.33 -15.13
N ASN A 268 -1.75 -19.11 -14.96
CA ASN A 268 -2.27 -20.03 -15.97
C ASN A 268 -3.35 -19.40 -16.86
N ARG A 269 -3.79 -18.17 -16.59
CA ARG A 269 -4.69 -17.41 -17.47
C ARG A 269 -3.89 -16.68 -18.55
N GLU A 270 -4.61 -16.14 -19.54
CA GLU A 270 -4.01 -15.31 -20.58
C GLU A 270 -3.25 -14.12 -19.97
N GLU A 271 -2.13 -13.75 -20.61
CA GLU A 271 -1.33 -12.62 -20.17
C GLU A 271 -2.19 -11.34 -20.14
N GLY A 272 -2.13 -10.61 -19.02
CA GLY A 272 -2.93 -9.42 -18.84
C GLY A 272 -4.40 -9.66 -18.45
N TRP A 273 -4.84 -10.91 -18.20
CA TRP A 273 -6.22 -11.22 -17.78
C TRP A 273 -6.72 -10.36 -16.62
N LEU A 274 -5.90 -10.17 -15.57
CA LEU A 274 -6.33 -9.36 -14.43
C LEU A 274 -6.51 -7.89 -14.83
N ASN A 275 -5.63 -7.37 -15.70
CA ASN A 275 -5.72 -6.01 -16.21
C ASN A 275 -6.88 -5.83 -17.20
N SER A 276 -7.34 -6.88 -17.89
CA SER A 276 -8.53 -6.79 -18.74
C SER A 276 -9.83 -6.60 -17.96
N LEU A 277 -9.81 -6.78 -16.62
CA LEU A 277 -10.95 -6.50 -15.72
C LEU A 277 -11.00 -5.04 -15.25
N ARG A 278 -10.00 -4.22 -15.62
CA ARG A 278 -9.88 -2.83 -15.20
C ARG A 278 -10.99 -1.98 -15.80
N ASN A 279 -11.46 -0.99 -15.05
CA ASN A 279 -12.35 0.03 -15.56
C ASN A 279 -11.68 0.73 -16.75
N PRO A 280 -12.26 0.68 -17.96
CA PRO A 280 -11.64 1.28 -19.14
C PRO A 280 -11.51 2.81 -19.05
N GLU A 281 -12.28 3.48 -18.20
CA GLU A 281 -12.11 4.93 -17.94
C GLU A 281 -10.89 5.24 -17.05
N CYS A 282 -10.41 4.24 -16.31
CA CYS A 282 -9.27 4.32 -15.41
C CYS A 282 -8.23 3.25 -15.81
N PRO A 283 -7.66 3.33 -17.03
CA PRO A 283 -6.80 2.29 -17.59
C PRO A 283 -5.47 2.18 -16.83
N SER A 284 -4.70 1.12 -17.12
CA SER A 284 -3.36 0.96 -16.58
C SER A 284 -2.47 2.14 -17.00
N PHE A 285 -1.46 2.45 -16.19
CA PHE A 285 -0.55 3.55 -16.47
C PHE A 285 0.04 3.43 -17.90
N GLY A 286 -0.07 4.51 -18.69
CA GLY A 286 0.37 4.56 -20.08
C GLY A 286 -0.68 4.19 -21.14
N ALA A 287 -1.88 3.73 -20.75
CA ALA A 287 -2.97 3.43 -21.68
C ALA A 287 -4.03 4.54 -21.76
N SER A 288 -4.77 4.59 -22.87
CA SER A 288 -5.81 5.60 -23.12
C SER A 288 -7.17 5.18 -22.54
N PRO A 289 -7.95 6.11 -21.97
CA PRO A 289 -9.25 5.81 -21.39
C PRO A 289 -10.30 5.55 -22.47
N ALA A 290 -11.28 4.71 -22.14
CA ALA A 290 -12.45 4.42 -22.95
C ALA A 290 -13.72 4.34 -22.08
N PRO A 291 -14.93 4.52 -22.66
CA PRO A 291 -16.17 4.50 -21.90
C PRO A 291 -16.42 3.15 -21.21
N ALA A 292 -16.94 3.18 -19.97
CA ALA A 292 -17.20 1.98 -19.16
C ALA A 292 -18.69 1.58 -19.08
N GLY A 293 -19.54 2.19 -19.92
CA GLY A 293 -20.99 1.98 -19.92
C GLY A 293 -21.73 2.78 -18.84
N GLU A 294 -23.04 2.55 -18.75
CA GLU A 294 -23.95 3.31 -17.89
C GLU A 294 -24.06 2.72 -16.47
N MET A 295 -24.29 3.59 -15.48
CA MET A 295 -24.53 3.18 -14.10
C MET A 295 -25.93 2.56 -13.96
N ALA A 296 -26.00 1.24 -13.77
CA ALA A 296 -27.21 0.50 -13.45
C ALA A 296 -27.41 0.33 -11.93
N GLU A 297 -28.55 -0.25 -11.53
CA GLU A 297 -28.80 -0.63 -10.14
C GLU A 297 -27.73 -1.63 -9.68
N GLY A 298 -26.91 -1.19 -8.72
CA GLY A 298 -25.81 -1.98 -8.21
C GLY A 298 -24.47 -1.76 -8.89
N GLY A 299 -24.36 -0.90 -9.90
CA GLY A 299 -23.10 -0.54 -10.55
C GLY A 299 -23.00 -1.06 -11.99
N ARG A 300 -21.92 -0.67 -12.68
CA ARG A 300 -21.73 -0.98 -14.10
C ARG A 300 -21.49 -2.49 -14.34
N ASP A 301 -21.86 -2.96 -15.52
CA ASP A 301 -21.70 -4.36 -15.92
C ASP A 301 -20.24 -4.83 -15.83
N GLY A 302 -19.29 -3.98 -16.24
CA GLY A 302 -17.87 -4.27 -16.16
C GLY A 302 -17.38 -4.46 -14.71
N TYR A 303 -17.85 -3.61 -13.79
CA TYR A 303 -17.57 -3.77 -12.35
C TYR A 303 -18.12 -5.10 -11.83
N ARG A 304 -19.39 -5.41 -12.14
CA ARG A 304 -20.04 -6.65 -11.69
C ARG A 304 -19.32 -7.88 -12.22
N LYS A 305 -18.94 -7.85 -13.50
CA LYS A 305 -18.18 -8.94 -14.13
C LYS A 305 -16.80 -9.11 -13.50
N ALA A 306 -16.09 -8.02 -13.26
CA ALA A 306 -14.79 -8.06 -12.58
C ALA A 306 -14.91 -8.66 -11.17
N HIS A 307 -15.90 -8.22 -10.40
CA HIS A 307 -16.17 -8.73 -9.05
C HIS A 307 -16.44 -10.23 -9.04
N GLU A 308 -17.33 -10.70 -9.92
CA GLU A 308 -17.66 -12.13 -10.04
C GLU A 308 -16.45 -12.99 -10.40
N LEU A 309 -15.63 -12.55 -11.36
CA LEU A 309 -14.42 -13.27 -11.76
C LEU A 309 -13.36 -13.30 -10.66
N LEU A 310 -13.26 -12.24 -9.84
CA LEU A 310 -12.37 -12.21 -8.69
C LEU A 310 -12.81 -13.19 -7.59
N LEU A 311 -14.11 -13.42 -7.41
CA LEU A 311 -14.64 -14.39 -6.44
C LEU A 311 -14.28 -15.85 -6.76
N GLU A 312 -13.85 -16.15 -7.99
CA GLU A 312 -13.32 -17.47 -8.36
C GLU A 312 -11.95 -17.77 -7.73
N LEU A 313 -11.24 -16.73 -7.26
CA LEU A 313 -9.89 -16.85 -6.71
C LEU A 313 -9.90 -17.28 -5.23
N GLN A 314 -8.87 -18.05 -4.85
CA GLN A 314 -8.77 -18.59 -3.50
C GLN A 314 -8.48 -17.49 -2.47
N GLY A 315 -9.31 -17.43 -1.42
CA GLY A 315 -9.19 -16.41 -0.38
C GLY A 315 -9.81 -15.06 -0.74
N VAL A 316 -10.50 -14.95 -1.88
CA VAL A 316 -11.18 -13.73 -2.32
C VAL A 316 -12.68 -13.86 -2.04
N GLY A 317 -13.13 -13.22 -0.95
CA GLY A 317 -14.56 -13.00 -0.68
C GLY A 317 -15.04 -11.65 -1.20
N PRO A 318 -16.35 -11.33 -1.06
CA PRO A 318 -16.94 -10.09 -1.59
C PRO A 318 -16.17 -8.82 -1.23
N LYS A 319 -15.77 -8.67 0.04
CA LYS A 319 -14.95 -7.54 0.50
C LYS A 319 -13.59 -7.44 -0.21
N VAL A 320 -12.89 -8.56 -0.37
CA VAL A 320 -11.56 -8.56 -1.01
C VAL A 320 -11.72 -8.23 -2.50
N ALA A 321 -12.73 -8.80 -3.17
CA ALA A 321 -13.06 -8.48 -4.55
C ALA A 321 -13.38 -6.99 -4.72
N ASP A 322 -14.25 -6.41 -3.86
CA ASP A 322 -14.56 -4.98 -3.92
C ASP A 322 -13.34 -4.08 -3.63
N CYS A 323 -12.45 -4.47 -2.71
CA CYS A 323 -11.21 -3.72 -2.48
C CYS A 323 -10.31 -3.73 -3.72
N ALA A 324 -10.16 -4.87 -4.38
CA ALA A 324 -9.41 -4.99 -5.62
C ALA A 324 -10.09 -4.23 -6.77
N CYS A 325 -11.42 -4.28 -6.88
CA CYS A 325 -12.19 -3.49 -7.84
C CYS A 325 -11.97 -1.98 -7.66
N LEU A 326 -12.08 -1.48 -6.43
CA LEU A 326 -11.96 -0.06 -6.12
C LEU A 326 -10.54 0.47 -6.32
N MET A 327 -9.56 -0.17 -5.68
CA MET A 327 -8.20 0.35 -5.55
C MET A 327 -7.21 -0.24 -6.56
N GLY A 328 -7.48 -1.43 -7.08
CA GLY A 328 -6.67 -2.10 -8.08
C GLY A 328 -7.19 -1.86 -9.50
N LEU A 329 -8.49 -2.04 -9.73
CA LEU A 329 -9.11 -2.01 -11.07
C LEU A 329 -9.81 -0.69 -11.41
N GLY A 330 -9.86 0.28 -10.50
CA GLY A 330 -10.38 1.63 -10.78
C GLY A 330 -11.91 1.72 -10.91
N TRP A 331 -12.66 0.75 -10.40
CA TRP A 331 -14.12 0.81 -10.33
C TRP A 331 -14.55 1.65 -9.12
N GLY A 332 -14.75 2.94 -9.34
CA GLY A 332 -15.08 3.93 -8.30
C GLY A 332 -16.37 3.64 -7.52
N GLU A 333 -17.28 2.84 -8.08
CA GLU A 333 -18.56 2.49 -7.48
C GLU A 333 -18.50 1.25 -6.56
N ALA A 334 -17.36 0.56 -6.52
CA ALA A 334 -17.15 -0.60 -5.67
C ALA A 334 -17.09 -0.17 -4.20
N VAL A 335 -17.89 -0.82 -3.34
CA VAL A 335 -18.00 -0.47 -1.91
C VAL A 335 -17.67 -1.69 -1.06
N PRO A 336 -16.42 -1.82 -0.59
CA PRO A 336 -16.01 -2.94 0.26
C PRO A 336 -16.69 -2.88 1.64
N VAL A 337 -17.69 -3.73 1.88
CA VAL A 337 -18.37 -3.78 3.19
C VAL A 337 -17.63 -4.72 4.14
N ASP A 338 -16.79 -4.19 5.01
CA ASP A 338 -16.17 -4.92 6.11
C ASP A 338 -16.91 -4.69 7.45
N THR A 339 -16.31 -5.09 8.57
CA THR A 339 -16.90 -4.88 9.89
C THR A 339 -17.03 -3.40 10.27
N HIS A 340 -16.09 -2.55 9.87
CA HIS A 340 -16.14 -1.11 10.12
C HIS A 340 -17.25 -0.45 9.29
N VAL A 341 -17.30 -0.75 7.99
CA VAL A 341 -18.35 -0.24 7.09
C VAL A 341 -19.72 -0.76 7.53
N TRP A 342 -19.81 -2.01 8.02
CA TRP A 342 -21.03 -2.53 8.60
C TRP A 342 -21.44 -1.80 9.89
N GLN A 343 -20.50 -1.43 10.75
CA GLN A 343 -20.78 -0.62 11.94
C GLN A 343 -21.24 0.79 11.57
N ILE A 344 -20.60 1.43 10.58
CA ILE A 344 -21.02 2.72 10.02
C ILE A 344 -22.45 2.62 9.47
N ALA A 345 -22.74 1.61 8.65
CA ALA A 345 -24.08 1.40 8.07
C ALA A 345 -25.16 1.26 9.15
N GLN A 346 -24.86 0.55 10.25
CA GLN A 346 -25.79 0.42 11.38
C GLN A 346 -25.96 1.72 12.16
N ARG A 347 -24.84 2.34 12.56
CA ARG A 347 -24.81 3.53 13.42
C ARG A 347 -25.40 4.75 12.72
N ASP A 348 -24.99 4.98 11.48
CA ASP A 348 -25.22 6.24 10.78
C ASP A 348 -26.39 6.13 9.77
N TYR A 349 -26.64 4.94 9.21
CA TYR A 349 -27.64 4.71 8.14
C TYR A 349 -28.76 3.74 8.52
N LYS A 350 -28.85 3.36 9.81
CA LYS A 350 -29.94 2.55 10.40
C LYS A 350 -30.09 1.14 9.78
N PHE A 351 -29.03 0.58 9.20
CA PHE A 351 -28.96 -0.85 8.93
C PHE A 351 -28.91 -1.66 10.25
N GLY A 352 -29.00 -2.99 10.19
CA GLY A 352 -28.91 -3.85 11.39
C GLY A 352 -30.24 -4.23 12.02
N LYS A 353 -31.38 -3.75 11.50
CA LYS A 353 -32.73 -4.08 11.99
C LYS A 353 -33.51 -4.90 10.97
N GLY A 354 -34.54 -5.62 11.45
CA GLY A 354 -35.49 -6.34 10.59
C GLY A 354 -34.81 -7.39 9.70
N LYS A 355 -34.92 -7.23 8.37
CA LYS A 355 -34.34 -8.13 7.36
C LYS A 355 -32.80 -8.09 7.30
N HIS A 356 -32.15 -7.12 7.94
CA HIS A 356 -30.70 -6.90 7.89
C HIS A 356 -30.00 -7.10 9.26
N LYS A 357 -30.45 -8.07 10.08
CA LYS A 357 -29.86 -8.32 11.41
C LYS A 357 -28.42 -8.84 11.38
N SER A 358 -27.98 -9.45 10.29
CA SER A 358 -26.63 -9.96 10.10
C SER A 358 -26.10 -9.64 8.71
N LEU A 359 -24.77 -9.65 8.57
CA LEU A 359 -24.07 -9.39 7.31
C LEU A 359 -24.11 -10.63 6.39
N THR A 360 -25.31 -10.92 5.88
CA THR A 360 -25.53 -11.91 4.81
C THR A 360 -25.13 -11.32 3.45
N LYS A 361 -25.06 -12.15 2.40
CA LYS A 361 -24.85 -11.67 1.02
C LYS A 361 -25.87 -10.59 0.63
N ALA A 362 -27.16 -10.82 0.89
CA ALA A 362 -28.22 -9.85 0.60
C ALA A 362 -28.05 -8.54 1.38
N THR A 363 -27.62 -8.62 2.65
CA THR A 363 -27.33 -7.41 3.45
C THR A 363 -26.09 -6.68 2.92
N TYR A 364 -25.04 -7.41 2.53
CA TYR A 364 -23.84 -6.87 1.91
C TYR A 364 -24.19 -6.06 0.66
N ASP A 365 -24.97 -6.67 -0.25
CA ASP A 365 -25.41 -6.04 -1.49
C ASP A 365 -26.31 -4.82 -1.22
N ALA A 366 -27.21 -4.91 -0.24
CA ALA A 366 -28.08 -3.80 0.14
C ALA A 366 -27.30 -2.59 0.69
N VAL A 367 -26.26 -2.82 1.51
CA VAL A 367 -25.39 -1.75 2.02
C VAL A 367 -24.62 -1.11 0.86
N GLY A 368 -24.01 -1.91 -0.01
CA GLY A 368 -23.29 -1.39 -1.18
C GLY A 368 -24.20 -0.59 -2.12
N ASN A 369 -25.41 -1.10 -2.41
CA ASN A 369 -26.38 -0.42 -3.25
C ASN A 369 -26.87 0.89 -2.63
N HIS A 370 -27.09 0.92 -1.31
CA HIS A 370 -27.46 2.14 -0.60
C HIS A 370 -26.42 3.25 -0.79
N PHE A 371 -25.13 2.92 -0.62
CA PHE A 371 -24.05 3.89 -0.80
C PHE A 371 -23.87 4.30 -2.27
N ARG A 372 -24.03 3.39 -3.23
CA ARG A 372 -24.06 3.73 -4.67
C ARG A 372 -25.20 4.68 -5.02
N ASN A 373 -26.39 4.47 -4.47
CA ASN A 373 -27.53 5.34 -4.71
C ASN A 373 -27.34 6.75 -4.11
N LEU A 374 -26.57 6.87 -3.02
CA LEU A 374 -26.25 8.16 -2.41
C LEU A 374 -25.16 8.93 -3.17
N TRP A 375 -24.08 8.24 -3.55
CA TRP A 375 -22.85 8.91 -4.00
C TRP A 375 -22.50 8.66 -5.47
N GLY A 376 -23.25 7.82 -6.17
CA GLY A 376 -23.10 7.57 -7.59
C GLY A 376 -21.84 6.78 -7.94
N LYS A 377 -21.19 7.20 -9.03
CA LYS A 377 -20.07 6.52 -9.68
C LYS A 377 -18.82 6.46 -8.80
N GLU A 378 -18.66 7.38 -7.86
CA GLU A 378 -17.52 7.45 -6.94
C GLU A 378 -17.91 7.04 -5.50
N ALA A 379 -18.95 6.22 -5.33
CA ALA A 379 -19.41 5.80 -4.02
C ALA A 379 -18.34 5.10 -3.16
N GLY A 380 -17.44 4.33 -3.79
CA GLY A 380 -16.29 3.72 -3.12
C GLY A 380 -15.31 4.74 -2.56
N TRP A 381 -15.20 5.92 -3.18
CA TRP A 381 -14.36 7.01 -2.69
C TRP A 381 -14.99 7.65 -1.47
N ALA A 382 -16.27 8.03 -1.56
CA ALA A 382 -17.00 8.63 -0.46
C ALA A 382 -17.03 7.72 0.79
N HIS A 383 -17.31 6.42 0.61
CA HIS A 383 -17.29 5.49 1.73
C HIS A 383 -15.91 5.39 2.39
N SER A 384 -14.82 5.52 1.62
CA SER A 384 -13.45 5.39 2.13
C SER A 384 -13.07 6.55 3.04
N VAL A 385 -13.66 7.74 2.84
CA VAL A 385 -13.55 8.87 3.78
C VAL A 385 -14.19 8.50 5.11
N LEU A 386 -15.40 7.91 5.09
CA LEU A 386 -16.10 7.51 6.32
C LEU A 386 -15.39 6.37 7.04
N PHE A 387 -14.87 5.39 6.29
CA PHE A 387 -14.04 4.32 6.80
C PHE A 387 -12.80 4.89 7.50
N THR A 388 -12.09 5.82 6.84
CA THR A 388 -10.90 6.46 7.40
C THR A 388 -11.23 7.21 8.69
N ALA A 389 -12.38 7.89 8.75
CA ALA A 389 -12.83 8.56 9.97
C ALA A 389 -13.14 7.61 11.13
N ASP A 390 -13.46 6.35 10.86
CA ASP A 390 -13.77 5.34 11.88
C ASP A 390 -12.51 4.60 12.39
N LEU A 391 -11.36 4.76 11.73
CA LEU A 391 -10.10 4.15 12.16
C LEU A 391 -9.59 4.80 13.46
N LYS A 392 -9.18 3.97 14.41
CA LYS A 392 -8.59 4.40 15.70
C LYS A 392 -7.41 5.36 15.53
N THR A 393 -6.57 5.15 14.51
CA THR A 393 -5.42 6.01 14.20
C THR A 393 -5.79 7.46 13.93
N PHE A 394 -7.06 7.74 13.60
CA PHE A 394 -7.54 9.09 13.32
C PHE A 394 -8.66 9.54 14.26
N SER A 395 -8.96 8.80 15.33
CA SER A 395 -10.05 9.13 16.26
C SER A 395 -9.85 10.48 16.95
N GLU A 396 -8.60 10.91 17.13
CA GLU A 396 -8.24 12.20 17.73
C GLU A 396 -8.73 13.40 16.91
N ARG A 397 -8.89 13.25 15.59
CA ARG A 397 -9.39 14.33 14.72
C ARG A 397 -10.88 14.62 14.93
N LEU A 398 -11.62 13.64 15.45
CA LEU A 398 -13.05 13.73 15.74
C LEU A 398 -13.34 14.37 17.11
N VAL A 399 -12.33 14.52 17.97
CA VAL A 399 -12.46 15.19 19.27
C VAL A 399 -12.25 16.69 19.07
N PRO A 400 -13.23 17.55 19.41
CA PRO A 400 -13.00 18.99 19.39
C PRO A 400 -11.90 19.32 20.41
N LYS A 401 -10.77 19.87 19.96
CA LYS A 401 -9.83 20.55 20.86
C LYS A 401 -10.53 21.81 21.37
N VAL A 402 -11.07 21.74 22.58
CA VAL A 402 -11.46 22.94 23.33
C VAL A 402 -10.19 23.47 23.99
N GLU A 403 -9.51 24.39 23.34
CA GLU A 403 -8.52 25.23 24.02
C GLU A 403 -9.30 26.27 24.83
N VAL A 404 -9.46 26.02 26.14
CA VAL A 404 -9.90 27.06 27.08
C VAL A 404 -8.68 27.90 27.42
N ASP A 405 -8.48 28.98 26.67
CA ASP A 405 -7.51 30.01 27.04
C ASP A 405 -8.08 30.80 28.23
N MET A 406 -7.77 30.36 29.46
CA MET A 406 -8.15 31.09 30.67
C MET A 406 -7.29 32.36 30.80
N LYS A 407 -7.71 33.43 30.12
CA LYS A 407 -7.25 34.78 30.43
C LYS A 407 -8.04 35.31 31.62
N ASN A 408 -7.39 35.34 32.78
CA ASN A 408 -7.84 36.16 33.91
C ASN A 408 -7.85 37.63 33.47
N VAL A 409 -9.03 38.21 33.24
CA VAL A 409 -9.21 39.64 33.04
C VAL A 409 -9.70 40.24 34.34
N LYS A 410 -8.88 41.12 34.94
CA LYS A 410 -9.34 42.08 35.94
C LYS A 410 -10.19 43.12 35.21
N GLU A 411 -11.44 43.27 35.63
CA GLU A 411 -12.29 44.39 35.23
C GLU A 411 -11.80 45.68 35.87
N GLU A 412 -11.57 46.71 35.07
CA GLU A 412 -11.82 48.09 35.47
C GLU A 412 -12.45 48.87 34.32
N HIS A 413 -13.57 49.52 34.66
CA HIS A 413 -14.16 50.69 34.02
C HIS A 413 -14.55 50.62 32.52
N GLY A 414 -15.70 49.99 32.29
CA GLY A 414 -16.80 50.53 31.48
C GLY A 414 -16.48 51.17 30.13
N ILE A 415 -16.50 50.38 29.07
CA ILE A 415 -16.99 50.72 27.72
C ILE A 415 -17.55 49.42 27.12
N LYS A 416 -18.78 49.46 26.57
CA LYS A 416 -19.36 48.36 25.79
C LYS A 416 -18.73 48.34 24.40
N THR A 417 -18.17 47.21 23.98
CA THR A 417 -17.77 46.98 22.59
C THR A 417 -18.26 45.59 22.16
N GLU A 418 -19.19 45.56 21.21
CA GLU A 418 -19.60 44.32 20.52
C GLU A 418 -18.41 43.79 19.71
N THR A 419 -18.03 42.54 19.94
CA THR A 419 -17.01 41.85 19.14
C THR A 419 -17.61 40.62 18.48
N THR A 420 -17.75 40.69 17.16
CA THR A 420 -18.10 39.57 16.27
C THR A 420 -16.96 38.55 16.28
N SER A 421 -17.27 37.29 16.58
CA SER A 421 -16.29 36.19 16.59
C SER A 421 -16.09 35.62 15.18
N HIS A 422 -14.91 35.82 14.62
CA HIS A 422 -14.44 35.08 13.45
C HIS A 422 -13.79 33.76 13.92
N ILE A 423 -14.32 32.63 13.48
CA ILE A 423 -13.70 31.31 13.66
C ILE A 423 -12.66 31.13 12.54
N SER A 424 -11.38 31.10 12.91
CA SER A 424 -10.28 30.72 12.03
C SER A 424 -9.72 29.37 12.49
N VAL A 425 -9.89 28.35 11.64
CA VAL A 425 -9.35 26.99 11.87
C VAL A 425 -7.88 26.97 11.42
N LYS A 426 -6.94 27.03 12.37
CA LYS A 426 -5.54 26.67 12.12
C LYS A 426 -5.39 25.15 12.21
N ARG A 427 -4.83 24.54 11.17
CA ARG A 427 -4.39 23.13 11.17
C ARG A 427 -2.90 23.10 11.49
N GLU A 428 -2.55 22.67 12.70
CA GLU A 428 -1.17 22.30 13.04
C GLU A 428 -1.00 20.78 12.92
N ILE A 429 0.13 20.37 12.35
CA ILE A 429 0.57 18.99 12.29
C ILE A 429 1.03 18.63 13.71
N SER A 430 0.22 17.88 14.46
CA SER A 430 0.70 17.27 15.71
C SER A 430 1.38 15.94 15.38
N ASP A 431 2.71 15.97 15.42
CA ASP A 431 3.57 14.79 15.53
C ASP A 431 3.58 14.34 16.99
N GLU A 432 3.32 13.07 17.25
CA GLU A 432 3.92 12.29 18.35
C GLU A 432 3.51 10.82 18.19
N PHE A 433 4.48 9.91 18.18
CA PHE A 433 4.49 8.64 18.90
C PHE A 433 5.81 7.92 18.56
N GLU A 434 6.80 8.08 19.44
CA GLU A 434 7.92 7.14 19.56
C GLU A 434 7.41 5.82 20.16
N GLU A 435 7.97 4.71 19.69
CA GLU A 435 7.75 3.36 20.20
C GLU A 435 8.19 3.26 21.66
N THR A 436 7.25 3.14 22.60
CA THR A 436 7.59 2.75 23.98
C THR A 436 7.59 1.23 24.11
N LYS A 437 8.81 0.65 24.18
CA LYS A 437 9.03 -0.71 24.67
C LYS A 437 8.57 -0.82 26.13
N VAL A 438 7.66 -1.74 26.42
CA VAL A 438 7.23 -2.04 27.79
C VAL A 438 8.31 -2.89 28.47
N HIS A 439 8.98 -2.33 29.46
CA HIS A 439 9.73 -3.08 30.47
C HIS A 439 8.74 -3.44 31.60
N VAL A 440 8.58 -4.72 31.88
CA VAL A 440 7.82 -5.20 33.04
C VAL A 440 8.76 -5.20 34.25
N GLU A 441 8.47 -4.35 35.25
CA GLU A 441 8.95 -4.53 36.62
C GLU A 441 7.75 -4.91 37.49
N GLU A 442 7.84 -6.08 38.13
CA GLU A 442 6.90 -6.52 39.16
C GLU A 442 7.10 -5.70 40.44
N VAL A 443 6.02 -5.12 40.95
CA VAL A 443 5.98 -4.53 42.29
C VAL A 443 4.93 -5.26 43.10
N GLU A 444 5.38 -6.05 44.08
CA GLU A 444 4.56 -6.63 45.14
C GLU A 444 3.91 -5.53 45.99
N THR A 445 2.61 -5.67 46.26
CA THR A 445 1.86 -4.79 47.16
C THR A 445 1.41 -5.55 48.40
N GLU A 446 2.00 -5.20 49.55
CA GLU A 446 1.53 -5.63 50.88
C GLU A 446 0.23 -4.90 51.27
N LEU A 447 -0.77 -5.67 51.71
CA LEU A 447 -2.03 -5.19 52.27
C LEU A 447 -1.91 -4.98 53.79
N LYS A 448 -2.36 -3.81 54.30
CA LYS A 448 -2.64 -3.60 55.73
C LYS A 448 -4.14 -3.31 55.98
N PRO A 449 -4.75 -3.85 57.05
CA PRO A 449 -6.20 -3.82 57.23
C PRO A 449 -6.70 -2.58 58.01
N ALA A 450 -7.91 -2.13 57.65
CA ALA A 450 -8.59 -0.97 58.24
C ALA A 450 -9.41 -1.31 59.50
N THR A 451 -9.20 -0.58 60.59
CA THR A 451 -9.95 -0.65 61.86
C THR A 451 -11.29 0.09 61.81
N LYS A 452 -12.37 -0.60 62.20
CA LYS A 452 -13.74 -0.07 62.40
C LYS A 452 -13.86 0.69 63.73
N LYS A 453 -14.31 1.96 63.71
CA LYS A 453 -14.74 2.70 64.91
C LYS A 453 -16.21 2.38 65.25
N ARG A 454 -16.44 1.93 66.48
CA ARG A 454 -17.74 1.61 67.08
C ARG A 454 -18.27 2.82 67.86
N ARG A 455 -19.50 3.24 67.58
CA ARG A 455 -20.20 4.38 68.20
C ARG A 455 -20.98 3.88 69.43
N THR A 456 -20.69 4.39 70.63
CA THR A 456 -21.43 4.09 71.87
C THR A 456 -22.35 5.24 72.25
N ARG A 457 -23.56 4.89 72.70
CA ARG A 457 -24.63 5.77 73.19
C ARG A 457 -24.86 5.47 74.68
N ARG A 458 -24.80 6.48 75.55
CA ARG A 458 -25.35 6.59 76.93
C ARG A 458 -25.24 8.09 77.26
N GLY A 459 -26.21 8.81 77.80
CA GLY A 459 -27.36 8.42 78.60
C GLY A 459 -27.21 8.93 80.03
N ARG A 460 -27.28 10.25 80.26
CA ARG A 460 -28.00 10.96 81.32
C ARG A 460 -27.80 12.46 81.15
#